data_AF-A0A8I1LWI7-F1
#
_entry.id   AF-A0A8I1LWI7-F1
#
_cell.length_a   1.000
_cell.length_b   1.000
_cell.length_c   1.000
_cell.angle_alpha   90.00
_cell.angle_beta   90.00
_cell.angle_gamma   90.00
#
_symmetry.space_group_name_H-M   'P 1'
#
loop_
_entity.id
_entity.type
_entity.pdbx_description
1 polymer ?
#
loop_
_entity_poly.entity_id
_entity_poly.type
_entity_poly.pdbx_seq_one_letter_code
_entity_poly.pdbx_strand_id
1 'polypeptide(L)'
;MIQLQNVKRYKSAKRIIVAFVLLASVAIGLNDGECAQAAGTSASIKQGQRTASVRVYFNGNMMSFPKGESFINKGQVMIPITDAALPGIATDYDPKTQTLTLTNGIASLGSGRIKANSNIGFVHNRKVTYDVSASSIRGTLYVPLAFISDVVGGKLEWKKNERMASISYPQLVGESEESKGYLLDASSGVLYHKEDGGRIRALSPTNIKLKEDYFGMTKIISTKVTEDADLVTVWQAYGEPMINDDFYTLFVQKGKVLRQAKAHYWNFNANNIKLYNGKAVMNDGQTVRLIDANGSVKEIWNMGKLSGRLKDSFAVEGMGEGFILARSNDEGFLILINLKNHQSLLVYELLQLAPEQLNGFREDGIKFIGQNKNDGELRFELHDSEGRPQTFNYAL
;
A
#
# COMPACT_ATOMS: atom_id res chain seq x y z
N MET A 1 8.25 -30.34 36.62
CA MET A 1 9.52 -31.07 36.46
C MET A 1 9.55 -31.69 35.07
N ILE A 2 9.95 -30.93 34.04
CA ILE A 2 10.38 -31.44 32.73
C ILE A 2 11.52 -30.53 32.26
N GLN A 3 12.62 -31.17 31.90
CA GLN A 3 13.96 -30.63 31.70
C GLN A 3 14.13 -29.82 30.40
N LEU A 4 14.85 -28.72 30.52
CA LEU A 4 15.38 -27.88 29.43
C LEU A 4 16.48 -28.63 28.66
N GLN A 5 16.36 -28.75 27.34
CA GLN A 5 17.47 -29.19 26.50
C GLN A 5 18.37 -28.01 26.09
N ASN A 6 19.66 -28.20 26.37
CA ASN A 6 20.74 -27.24 26.17
C ASN A 6 21.05 -26.97 24.70
N VAL A 7 21.13 -25.67 24.39
CA VAL A 7 21.65 -25.10 23.15
C VAL A 7 23.17 -25.26 23.09
N LYS A 8 23.70 -25.93 22.06
CA LYS A 8 25.14 -25.91 21.73
C LYS A 8 25.46 -24.71 20.85
N ARG A 9 26.27 -23.80 21.39
CA ARG A 9 26.96 -22.71 20.67
C ARG A 9 27.95 -23.30 19.65
N TYR A 10 27.91 -22.83 18.41
CA TYR A 10 29.00 -23.03 17.44
C TYR A 10 29.71 -21.70 17.16
N LYS A 11 31.03 -21.68 17.33
CA LYS A 11 31.93 -20.54 17.08
C LYS A 11 32.36 -20.51 15.61
N SER A 12 32.65 -19.30 15.17
CA SER A 12 33.08 -18.84 13.83
C SER A 12 34.40 -19.44 13.34
N ALA A 13 34.52 -19.67 12.04
CA ALA A 13 35.81 -19.91 11.35
C ALA A 13 35.85 -19.22 9.98
N LYS A 14 37.09 -18.91 9.57
CA LYS A 14 37.51 -17.83 8.65
C LYS A 14 37.44 -18.18 7.15
N ARG A 15 37.47 -17.10 6.37
CA ARG A 15 37.60 -16.95 4.91
C ARG A 15 38.72 -17.81 4.29
N ILE A 16 38.46 -18.39 3.13
CA ILE A 16 39.47 -18.88 2.18
C ILE A 16 39.28 -18.14 0.85
N ILE A 17 40.37 -17.54 0.38
CA ILE A 17 40.55 -16.89 -0.92
C ILE A 17 41.01 -17.96 -1.91
N VAL A 18 40.39 -18.04 -3.09
CA VAL A 18 40.87 -18.87 -4.20
C VAL A 18 41.31 -17.95 -5.34
N ALA A 19 42.59 -18.00 -5.65
CA ALA A 19 43.21 -17.39 -6.83
C ALA A 19 43.25 -18.42 -7.96
N PHE A 20 42.83 -18.03 -9.17
CA PHE A 20 43.00 -18.83 -10.38
C PHE A 20 44.26 -18.40 -11.13
N VAL A 21 45.11 -19.41 -11.39
CA VAL A 21 46.40 -19.32 -12.07
C VAL A 21 46.19 -19.39 -13.59
N LEU A 22 46.90 -18.51 -14.31
CA LEU A 22 47.08 -18.50 -15.76
C LEU A 22 47.90 -19.72 -16.22
N LEU A 23 47.43 -20.40 -17.26
CA LEU A 23 48.19 -21.43 -17.99
C LEU A 23 48.49 -20.92 -19.39
N ALA A 24 49.78 -20.75 -19.67
CA ALA A 24 50.36 -20.52 -20.98
C ALA A 24 50.83 -21.86 -21.57
N SER A 25 50.60 -22.06 -22.87
CA SER A 25 51.30 -23.11 -23.62
C SER A 25 51.49 -22.70 -25.09
N VAL A 26 52.75 -22.36 -25.34
CA VAL A 26 53.65 -22.46 -26.51
C VAL A 26 53.12 -23.07 -27.83
N ALA A 27 53.57 -22.44 -28.92
CA ALA A 27 53.42 -22.78 -30.34
C ALA A 27 54.56 -23.65 -30.90
N ILE A 28 54.27 -24.43 -31.95
CA ILE A 28 55.17 -24.96 -33.01
C ILE A 28 54.24 -25.14 -34.25
N GLY A 29 54.34 -24.43 -35.39
CA GLY A 29 55.30 -24.53 -36.52
C GLY A 29 55.05 -25.81 -37.35
N LEU A 30 54.90 -25.92 -38.67
CA LEU A 30 55.01 -25.13 -39.92
C LEU A 30 54.35 -26.01 -41.03
N ASN A 31 53.70 -25.45 -42.06
CA ASN A 31 54.08 -25.59 -43.48
C ASN A 31 53.04 -24.96 -44.44
N ASP A 32 53.49 -23.91 -45.10
CA ASP A 32 53.41 -23.53 -46.53
C ASP A 32 52.14 -23.77 -47.37
N GLY A 33 51.68 -22.65 -47.96
CA GLY A 33 50.71 -22.60 -49.04
C GLY A 33 50.28 -21.16 -49.32
N GLU A 34 51.13 -20.41 -50.01
CA GLU A 34 50.85 -19.04 -50.48
C GLU A 34 49.57 -18.95 -51.31
N CYS A 35 48.79 -17.90 -51.09
CA CYS A 35 48.06 -17.23 -52.18
C CYS A 35 47.87 -15.76 -51.85
N ALA A 36 48.19 -14.94 -52.84
CA ALA A 36 48.45 -13.52 -52.77
C ALA A 36 47.21 -12.65 -52.45
N GLN A 37 47.51 -11.48 -51.91
CA GLN A 37 46.61 -10.38 -51.61
C GLN A 37 45.89 -9.87 -52.88
N ALA A 38 44.57 -9.73 -52.80
CA ALA A 38 43.83 -8.72 -53.55
C ALA A 38 43.39 -7.65 -52.54
N ALA A 39 44.04 -6.48 -52.59
CA ALA A 39 43.68 -5.30 -51.83
C ALA A 39 42.32 -4.76 -52.31
N GLY A 40 41.25 -5.20 -51.66
CA GLY A 40 39.94 -4.56 -51.74
C GLY A 40 39.82 -3.53 -50.63
N THR A 41 39.94 -2.25 -50.97
CA THR A 41 39.70 -1.12 -50.09
C THR A 41 38.26 -1.17 -49.57
N SER A 42 38.04 -1.81 -48.43
CA SER A 42 36.79 -1.70 -47.69
C SER A 42 36.82 -0.35 -46.99
N ALA A 43 36.21 0.65 -47.63
CA ALA A 43 35.86 1.89 -46.98
C ALA A 43 35.13 1.55 -45.68
N SER A 44 35.72 1.95 -44.55
CA SER A 44 35.10 1.86 -43.24
C SER A 44 33.78 2.64 -43.28
N ILE A 45 32.67 1.92 -43.40
CA ILE A 45 31.35 2.48 -43.17
C ILE A 45 31.38 2.98 -41.73
N LYS A 46 31.29 4.31 -41.55
CA LYS A 46 31.07 4.92 -40.23
C LYS A 46 29.86 4.24 -39.62
N GLN A 47 30.11 3.38 -38.64
CA GLN A 47 29.11 2.80 -37.78
C GLN A 47 28.37 3.98 -37.14
N GLY A 48 27.16 4.24 -37.63
CA GLY A 48 26.30 5.29 -37.09
C GLY A 48 26.25 5.12 -35.58
N GLN A 49 26.57 6.19 -34.84
CA GLN A 49 26.59 6.20 -33.39
C GLN A 49 25.31 5.54 -32.88
N ARG A 50 25.45 4.35 -32.30
CA ARG A 50 24.41 3.77 -31.44
C ARG A 50 24.36 4.68 -30.22
N THR A 51 23.50 5.70 -30.27
CA THR A 51 23.20 6.56 -29.13
C THR A 51 22.82 5.66 -27.98
N ALA A 52 23.66 5.60 -26.94
CA ALA A 52 23.52 4.59 -25.91
C ALA A 52 22.13 4.66 -25.23
N SER A 53 21.56 3.50 -24.94
CA SER A 53 20.23 3.37 -24.35
C SER A 53 20.12 4.14 -23.03
N VAL A 54 18.96 4.76 -22.78
CA VAL A 54 18.64 5.42 -21.51
C VAL A 54 17.87 4.46 -20.61
N ARG A 55 18.30 4.21 -19.36
CA ARG A 55 17.49 3.42 -18.43
C ARG A 55 16.34 4.27 -17.91
N VAL A 56 15.12 3.75 -17.97
CA VAL A 56 13.90 4.47 -17.55
C VAL A 56 13.26 3.72 -16.39
N TYR A 57 12.88 4.45 -15.34
CA TYR A 57 12.26 3.90 -14.14
C TYR A 57 10.93 4.57 -13.85
N PHE A 58 9.92 3.80 -13.44
CA PHE A 58 8.61 4.29 -12.98
C PHE A 58 8.41 3.80 -11.55
N ASN A 59 8.32 4.72 -10.58
CA ASN A 59 8.27 4.41 -9.15
C ASN A 59 9.35 3.40 -8.71
N GLY A 60 10.58 3.58 -9.20
CA GLY A 60 11.71 2.70 -8.90
C GLY A 60 11.80 1.42 -9.74
N ASN A 61 10.75 1.06 -10.49
CA ASN A 61 10.74 -0.13 -11.35
C ASN A 61 11.37 0.17 -12.70
N MET A 62 12.37 -0.62 -13.11
CA MET A 62 13.01 -0.47 -14.41
C MET A 62 12.05 -0.91 -15.53
N MET A 63 11.86 -0.03 -16.51
CA MET A 63 10.98 -0.29 -17.65
C MET A 63 11.69 -1.10 -18.72
N SER A 64 10.92 -2.01 -19.35
CA SER A 64 11.33 -2.73 -20.55
C SER A 64 10.47 -2.29 -21.73
N PHE A 65 11.11 -2.10 -22.88
CA PHE A 65 10.50 -1.58 -24.10
C PHE A 65 10.74 -2.55 -25.27
N PRO A 66 9.79 -3.43 -25.61
CA PRO A 66 10.03 -4.50 -26.59
C PRO A 66 10.28 -4.03 -28.02
N LYS A 67 9.76 -2.85 -28.40
CA LYS A 67 9.78 -2.34 -29.78
C LYS A 67 10.88 -1.31 -30.06
N GLY A 68 11.72 -0.97 -29.07
CA GLY A 68 12.79 -0.01 -29.29
C GLY A 68 13.58 0.35 -28.04
N GLU A 69 14.65 1.09 -28.23
CA GLU A 69 15.46 1.64 -27.13
C GLU A 69 15.07 3.10 -26.87
N SER A 70 14.96 3.47 -25.60
CA SER A 70 14.86 4.85 -25.16
C SER A 70 16.16 5.62 -25.48
N PHE A 71 16.01 6.87 -25.94
CA PHE A 71 17.13 7.71 -26.37
C PHE A 71 16.92 9.18 -25.97
N ILE A 72 17.94 10.00 -26.20
CA ILE A 72 17.87 11.45 -25.94
C ILE A 72 17.74 12.18 -27.28
N ASN A 73 16.74 13.05 -27.40
CA ASN A 73 16.56 13.96 -28.51
C ASN A 73 16.52 15.40 -27.98
N LYS A 74 17.43 16.26 -28.44
CA LYS A 74 17.54 17.66 -27.98
C LYS A 74 17.48 17.82 -26.45
N GLY A 75 18.14 16.93 -25.71
CA GLY A 75 18.17 16.93 -24.24
C GLY A 75 16.95 16.30 -23.55
N GLN A 76 15.92 15.92 -24.30
CA GLN A 76 14.71 15.26 -23.77
C GLN A 76 14.79 13.74 -23.95
N VAL A 77 14.34 12.98 -22.96
CA VAL A 77 14.27 11.52 -23.04
C VAL A 77 13.03 11.13 -23.84
N MET A 78 13.23 10.35 -24.89
CA MET A 78 12.20 9.75 -25.73
C MET A 78 12.05 8.28 -25.36
N ILE A 79 10.82 7.84 -25.09
CA ILE A 79 10.53 6.42 -24.86
C ILE A 79 9.61 5.87 -25.94
N PRO A 80 9.81 4.61 -26.38
CA PRO A 80 8.86 3.93 -27.25
C PRO A 80 7.62 3.55 -26.42
N ILE A 81 6.43 3.89 -26.91
CA ILE A 81 5.17 3.62 -26.22
C ILE A 81 4.37 2.48 -26.87
N THR A 82 4.64 2.18 -28.15
CA THR A 82 3.98 1.07 -28.85
C THR A 82 4.27 -0.25 -28.13
N ASP A 83 3.21 -0.92 -27.69
CA ASP A 83 3.23 -2.17 -26.90
C ASP A 83 3.95 -2.07 -25.54
N ALA A 84 4.18 -0.85 -25.02
CA ALA A 84 4.78 -0.66 -23.71
C ALA A 84 3.72 -0.80 -22.61
N ALA A 85 3.98 -1.67 -21.63
CA ALA A 85 3.17 -1.77 -20.43
C ALA A 85 3.66 -0.74 -19.40
N LEU A 86 2.89 0.32 -19.17
CA LEU A 86 3.19 1.33 -18.17
C LEU A 86 2.40 1.04 -16.87
N PRO A 87 3.06 0.91 -15.70
CA PRO A 87 2.39 0.54 -14.45
C PRO A 87 1.32 1.56 -14.04
N GLY A 88 0.07 1.10 -13.93
CA GLY A 88 -1.06 1.93 -13.53
C GLY A 88 -1.49 2.98 -14.57
N ILE A 89 -0.95 2.96 -15.79
CA ILE A 89 -1.30 3.92 -16.85
C ILE A 89 -1.91 3.14 -18.03
N ALA A 90 -3.20 3.33 -18.24
CA ALA A 90 -3.86 2.85 -19.43
C ALA A 90 -3.36 3.65 -20.65
N THR A 91 -2.95 2.92 -21.68
CA THR A 91 -2.38 3.48 -22.91
C THR A 91 -3.28 3.08 -24.07
N ASP A 92 -3.78 4.05 -24.81
CA ASP A 92 -4.59 3.85 -26.01
C ASP A 92 -3.98 4.65 -27.17
N TYR A 93 -3.78 4.01 -28.31
CA TYR A 93 -3.25 4.68 -29.51
C TYR A 93 -4.20 4.43 -30.67
N ASP A 94 -4.85 5.48 -31.15
CA ASP A 94 -5.69 5.43 -32.33
C ASP A 94 -4.84 5.68 -33.58
N PRO A 95 -4.61 4.67 -34.44
CA PRO A 95 -3.81 4.82 -35.65
C PRO A 95 -4.48 5.71 -36.70
N LYS A 96 -5.82 5.86 -36.69
CA LYS A 96 -6.54 6.68 -37.69
C LYS A 96 -6.32 8.17 -37.43
N THR A 97 -6.44 8.59 -36.17
CA THR A 97 -6.21 9.97 -35.78
C THR A 97 -4.75 10.25 -35.38
N GLN A 98 -3.93 9.21 -35.33
CA GLN A 98 -2.55 9.21 -34.84
C GLN A 98 -2.43 9.82 -33.44
N THR A 99 -3.40 9.53 -32.58
CA THR A 99 -3.51 10.12 -31.24
C THR A 99 -3.18 9.06 -30.21
N LEU A 100 -2.19 9.34 -29.37
CA LEU A 100 -1.97 8.62 -28.13
C LEU A 100 -2.80 9.27 -27.02
N THR A 101 -3.53 8.47 -26.28
CA THR A 101 -4.22 8.81 -25.04
C THR A 101 -3.62 8.00 -23.90
N LEU A 102 -3.27 8.68 -22.82
CA LEU A 102 -2.81 8.09 -21.57
C LEU A 102 -3.81 8.46 -20.48
N THR A 103 -4.19 7.47 -19.67
CA THR A 103 -5.06 7.66 -18.51
C THR A 103 -4.40 6.98 -17.32
N ASN A 104 -4.12 7.73 -16.26
CA ASN A 104 -3.72 7.16 -14.98
C ASN A 104 -4.91 6.37 -14.42
N GLY A 105 -4.84 5.04 -14.51
CA GLY A 105 -5.95 4.12 -14.32
C GLY A 105 -6.43 4.05 -12.87
N ILE A 106 -5.62 4.49 -11.92
CA ILE A 106 -6.00 4.60 -10.52
C ILE A 106 -6.61 5.99 -10.29
N ALA A 107 -7.90 6.00 -9.97
CA ALA A 107 -8.68 7.18 -9.62
C ALA A 107 -8.71 8.33 -10.66
N SER A 108 -8.28 8.10 -11.91
CA SER A 108 -8.25 9.13 -12.98
C SER A 108 -7.45 10.37 -12.60
N LEU A 109 -6.37 10.20 -11.83
CA LEU A 109 -5.49 11.30 -11.39
C LEU A 109 -5.00 12.18 -12.54
N GLY A 110 -4.89 11.61 -13.75
CA GLY A 110 -4.72 12.41 -14.94
C GLY A 110 -4.95 11.67 -16.23
N SER A 111 -5.31 12.46 -17.23
CA SER A 111 -5.43 12.02 -18.60
C SER A 111 -4.67 13.01 -19.48
N GLY A 112 -4.11 12.48 -20.56
CA GLY A 112 -3.58 13.34 -21.58
C GLY A 112 -3.55 12.68 -22.93
N ARG A 113 -3.44 13.53 -23.95
CA ARG A 113 -3.37 13.11 -25.33
C ARG A 113 -2.32 13.88 -26.10
N ILE A 114 -1.61 13.19 -26.97
CA ILE A 114 -0.62 13.78 -27.88
C ILE A 114 -0.71 13.11 -29.24
N LYS A 115 -0.63 13.90 -30.31
CA LYS A 115 -0.63 13.37 -31.67
C LYS A 115 0.78 13.04 -32.12
N ALA A 116 0.92 12.03 -32.97
CA ALA A 116 2.18 11.77 -33.66
C ALA A 116 2.59 13.00 -34.48
N ASN A 117 3.89 13.23 -34.56
CA ASN A 117 4.55 14.37 -35.19
C ASN A 117 4.16 15.75 -34.61
N SER A 118 3.55 15.79 -33.42
CA SER A 118 3.22 17.01 -32.69
C SER A 118 4.09 17.15 -31.45
N ASN A 119 4.51 18.37 -31.14
CA ASN A 119 5.09 18.74 -29.86
C ASN A 119 4.07 19.37 -28.91
N ILE A 120 2.80 19.40 -29.30
CA ILE A 120 1.69 19.88 -28.49
C ILE A 120 0.92 18.68 -27.95
N GLY A 121 0.87 18.56 -26.63
CA GLY A 121 0.00 17.63 -25.91
C GLY A 121 -1.10 18.37 -25.14
N PHE A 122 -2.08 17.62 -24.68
CA PHE A 122 -3.11 18.08 -23.75
C PHE A 122 -3.02 17.25 -22.48
N VAL A 123 -2.88 17.88 -21.33
CA VAL A 123 -2.78 17.25 -20.00
C VAL A 123 -3.85 17.86 -19.11
N HIS A 124 -4.76 17.03 -18.59
CA HIS A 124 -5.99 17.49 -17.90
C HIS A 124 -6.73 18.57 -18.69
N ASN A 125 -6.87 18.33 -20.01
CA ASN A 125 -7.47 19.27 -20.97
C ASN A 125 -6.75 20.63 -21.13
N ARG A 126 -5.57 20.82 -20.55
CA ARG A 126 -4.72 22.01 -20.75
C ARG A 126 -3.68 21.74 -21.82
N LYS A 127 -3.49 22.71 -22.72
CA LYS A 127 -2.47 22.64 -23.77
C LYS A 127 -1.07 22.80 -23.16
N VAL A 128 -0.18 21.87 -23.46
CA VAL A 128 1.24 21.87 -23.06
C VAL A 128 2.11 21.72 -24.31
N THR A 129 3.20 22.48 -24.40
CA THR A 129 4.15 22.42 -25.51
C THR A 129 5.46 21.84 -25.02
N TYR A 130 6.00 20.87 -25.76
CA TYR A 130 7.27 20.19 -25.46
C TYR A 130 8.36 20.62 -26.47
N ASP A 131 9.63 20.48 -26.10
CA ASP A 131 10.76 20.86 -26.96
C ASP A 131 10.97 19.89 -28.14
N VAL A 132 10.43 18.68 -28.01
CA VAL A 132 10.51 17.62 -29.01
C VAL A 132 9.13 17.04 -29.28
N SER A 133 8.86 16.73 -30.55
CA SER A 133 7.61 16.11 -30.97
C SER A 133 7.55 14.63 -30.59
N ALA A 134 6.37 14.15 -30.19
CA ALA A 134 6.09 12.72 -30.29
C ALA A 134 6.26 12.32 -31.76
N SER A 135 7.04 11.28 -32.04
CA SER A 135 7.51 10.98 -33.40
C SER A 135 7.37 9.49 -33.69
N SER A 136 6.86 9.15 -34.88
CA SER A 136 6.85 7.78 -35.35
C SER A 136 8.18 7.47 -36.05
N ILE A 137 8.96 6.55 -35.49
CA ILE A 137 10.26 6.13 -36.03
C ILE A 137 10.16 4.65 -36.34
N ARG A 138 10.22 4.30 -37.64
CA ARG A 138 10.12 2.91 -38.13
C ARG A 138 8.91 2.14 -37.57
N GLY A 139 7.76 2.82 -37.51
CA GLY A 139 6.50 2.21 -37.03
C GLY A 139 6.36 2.14 -35.51
N THR A 140 7.34 2.60 -34.73
CA THR A 140 7.23 2.73 -33.27
C THR A 140 6.99 4.20 -32.92
N LEU A 141 5.93 4.46 -32.14
CA LEU A 141 5.68 5.81 -31.61
C LEU A 141 6.61 6.07 -30.42
N TYR A 142 7.41 7.13 -30.53
CA TYR A 142 8.24 7.63 -29.45
C TYR A 142 7.62 8.90 -28.87
N VAL A 143 7.59 8.99 -27.55
CA VAL A 143 6.91 10.07 -26.82
C VAL A 143 7.90 10.69 -25.83
N PRO A 144 7.85 12.02 -25.62
CA PRO A 144 8.66 12.67 -24.58
C PRO A 144 8.28 12.10 -23.21
N LEU A 145 9.27 11.66 -22.43
CA LEU A 145 9.03 11.15 -21.08
C LEU A 145 8.38 12.20 -20.17
N ALA A 146 8.68 13.49 -20.40
CA ALA A 146 8.05 14.62 -19.72
C ALA A 146 6.53 14.65 -19.91
N PHE A 147 6.00 14.34 -21.10
CA PHE A 147 4.56 14.25 -21.32
C PHE A 147 3.93 13.19 -20.42
N ILE A 148 4.57 12.04 -20.27
CA ILE A 148 4.07 10.97 -19.41
C ILE A 148 4.09 11.41 -17.95
N SER A 149 5.18 12.06 -17.51
CA SER A 149 5.30 12.63 -16.16
C SER A 149 4.17 13.64 -15.88
N ASP A 150 3.88 14.53 -16.82
CA ASP A 150 2.83 15.53 -16.68
C ASP A 150 1.44 14.88 -16.59
N VAL A 151 1.17 13.86 -17.43
CA VAL A 151 -0.10 13.11 -17.40
C VAL A 151 -0.33 12.45 -16.05
N VAL A 152 0.70 11.82 -15.45
CA VAL A 152 0.53 11.14 -14.16
C VAL A 152 0.65 12.07 -12.97
N GLY A 153 0.90 13.38 -13.18
CA GLY A 153 1.17 14.33 -12.11
C GLY A 153 2.44 13.98 -11.32
N GLY A 154 3.41 13.36 -11.98
CA GLY A 154 4.64 12.87 -11.39
C GLY A 154 5.80 13.86 -11.46
N LYS A 155 6.90 13.49 -10.82
CA LYS A 155 8.18 14.18 -10.88
C LYS A 155 9.13 13.39 -11.76
N LEU A 156 9.63 14.03 -12.82
CA LEU A 156 10.69 13.51 -13.67
C LEU A 156 12.07 13.92 -13.12
N GLU A 157 12.95 12.95 -12.93
CA GLU A 157 14.35 13.16 -12.59
C GLU A 157 15.27 12.56 -13.65
N TRP A 158 16.34 13.28 -13.99
CA TRP A 158 17.36 12.86 -14.94
C TRP A 158 18.74 12.83 -14.29
N LYS A 159 19.34 11.64 -14.18
CA LYS A 159 20.70 11.42 -13.71
C LYS A 159 21.63 11.19 -14.90
N LYS A 160 22.23 12.28 -15.39
CA LYS A 160 23.08 12.30 -16.59
C LYS A 160 24.23 11.28 -16.54
N ASN A 161 24.93 11.19 -15.40
CA ASN A 161 26.11 10.32 -15.24
C ASN A 161 25.75 8.83 -15.31
N GLU A 162 24.53 8.47 -14.91
CA GLU A 162 24.04 7.09 -14.89
C GLU A 162 23.19 6.74 -16.11
N ARG A 163 22.98 7.71 -17.02
CA ARG A 163 22.02 7.66 -18.14
C ARG A 163 20.66 7.11 -17.69
N MET A 164 20.16 7.65 -16.58
CA MET A 164 18.97 7.17 -15.92
C MET A 164 17.93 8.27 -15.82
N ALA A 165 16.72 7.99 -16.31
CA ALA A 165 15.55 8.81 -16.10
C ALA A 165 14.57 8.08 -15.18
N SER A 166 13.95 8.78 -14.23
CA SER A 166 12.96 8.21 -13.34
C SER A 166 11.75 9.11 -13.22
N ILE A 167 10.55 8.54 -13.29
CA ILE A 167 9.31 9.21 -12.92
C ILE A 167 8.85 8.63 -11.58
N SER A 168 8.58 9.51 -10.62
CA SER A 168 7.90 9.17 -9.37
C SER A 168 6.52 9.83 -9.35
N TYR A 169 5.48 9.08 -9.03
CA TYR A 169 4.09 9.56 -9.03
C TYR A 169 3.25 8.85 -7.98
N PRO A 170 2.16 9.47 -7.48
CA PRO A 170 1.32 8.87 -6.45
C PRO A 170 0.76 7.51 -6.87
N GLN A 171 0.87 6.52 -5.99
CA GLN A 171 0.28 5.18 -6.15
C GLN A 171 -0.95 5.07 -5.26
N LEU A 172 -2.06 5.63 -5.74
CA LEU A 172 -3.27 5.71 -4.92
C LEU A 172 -3.87 4.32 -4.68
N VAL A 173 -4.35 4.08 -3.46
CA VAL A 173 -5.03 2.84 -3.07
C VAL A 173 -6.29 3.14 -2.26
N GLY A 174 -7.13 2.12 -2.11
CA GLY A 174 -8.32 2.16 -1.26
C GLY A 174 -9.59 2.71 -1.90
N GLU A 175 -9.59 2.97 -3.22
CA GLU A 175 -10.79 3.46 -3.93
C GLU A 175 -11.93 2.44 -3.78
N SER A 176 -13.01 2.87 -3.14
CA SER A 176 -14.23 2.06 -2.93
C SER A 176 -15.39 2.96 -2.51
N GLU A 177 -16.62 2.45 -2.53
CA GLU A 177 -17.76 3.19 -2.00
C GLU A 177 -17.63 3.48 -0.49
N GLU A 178 -17.03 2.55 0.27
CA GLU A 178 -16.79 2.68 1.71
C GLU A 178 -15.74 3.75 2.04
N SER A 179 -14.80 4.00 1.14
CA SER A 179 -13.78 5.03 1.30
C SER A 179 -14.37 6.45 1.27
N LYS A 180 -15.58 6.64 0.71
CA LYS A 180 -16.23 7.94 0.53
C LYS A 180 -15.30 9.01 -0.06
N GLY A 181 -14.49 8.59 -1.04
CA GLY A 181 -13.57 9.45 -1.78
C GLY A 181 -12.17 9.56 -1.16
N TYR A 182 -11.92 9.02 0.04
CA TYR A 182 -10.57 8.99 0.58
C TYR A 182 -9.68 8.00 -0.16
N LEU A 183 -8.47 8.44 -0.49
CA LEU A 183 -7.44 7.66 -1.17
C LEU A 183 -6.12 7.87 -0.43
N LEU A 184 -5.24 6.89 -0.44
CA LEU A 184 -3.90 7.02 0.13
C LEU A 184 -2.87 6.79 -0.97
N ASP A 185 -1.87 7.67 -1.09
CA ASP A 185 -0.67 7.32 -1.83
C ASP A 185 0.13 6.30 -1.02
N ALA A 186 0.13 5.05 -1.47
CA ALA A 186 0.73 3.94 -0.76
C ALA A 186 2.25 4.08 -0.58
N SER A 187 2.90 4.85 -1.46
CA SER A 187 4.34 5.06 -1.44
C SER A 187 4.77 6.15 -0.44
N SER A 188 4.02 7.24 -0.36
CA SER A 188 4.37 8.42 0.45
C SER A 188 3.57 8.56 1.75
N GLY A 189 2.45 7.84 1.87
CA GLY A 189 1.50 7.99 2.98
C GLY A 189 0.70 9.29 2.94
N VAL A 190 0.69 10.04 1.83
CA VAL A 190 -0.14 11.23 1.70
C VAL A 190 -1.59 10.84 1.50
N LEU A 191 -2.48 11.40 2.32
CA LEU A 191 -3.92 11.23 2.18
C LEU A 191 -4.46 12.18 1.10
N TYR A 192 -5.35 11.67 0.27
CA TYR A 192 -6.06 12.38 -0.77
C TYR A 192 -7.56 12.24 -0.57
N HIS A 193 -8.32 13.15 -1.19
CA HIS A 193 -9.77 13.03 -1.28
C HIS A 193 -10.23 13.35 -2.71
N LYS A 194 -11.08 12.47 -3.24
CA LYS A 194 -11.75 12.61 -4.52
C LYS A 194 -13.07 13.32 -4.30
N GLU A 195 -13.15 14.54 -4.80
CA GLU A 195 -14.34 15.39 -4.75
C GLU A 195 -15.29 15.09 -5.90
N ASP A 196 -16.48 15.68 -5.82
CA ASP A 196 -17.48 15.64 -6.90
C ASP A 196 -16.88 16.11 -8.22
N GLY A 197 -17.27 15.47 -9.32
CA GLY A 197 -16.67 15.67 -10.64
C GLY A 197 -15.31 15.00 -10.83
N GLY A 198 -14.85 14.20 -9.86
CA GLY A 198 -13.66 13.34 -9.98
C GLY A 198 -12.35 14.05 -9.70
N ARG A 199 -12.38 15.28 -9.20
CA ARG A 199 -11.17 16.04 -8.86
C ARG A 199 -10.52 15.45 -7.60
N ILE A 200 -9.26 15.05 -7.71
CA ILE A 200 -8.50 14.55 -6.55
C ILE A 200 -7.66 15.67 -5.96
N ARG A 201 -7.77 15.84 -4.63
CA ARG A 201 -7.03 16.84 -3.87
C ARG A 201 -6.16 16.16 -2.81
N ALA A 202 -4.88 16.53 -2.76
CA ALA A 202 -4.01 16.15 -1.65
C ALA A 202 -4.47 16.86 -0.36
N LEU A 203 -4.53 16.12 0.75
CA LEU A 203 -5.01 16.62 2.03
C LEU A 203 -3.85 16.85 3.00
N SER A 204 -3.29 15.78 3.56
CA SER A 204 -2.23 15.85 4.55
C SER A 204 -1.33 14.61 4.48
N PRO A 205 -0.02 14.76 4.74
CA PRO A 205 0.85 13.61 4.97
C PRO A 205 0.40 12.87 6.23
N THR A 206 0.60 11.55 6.24
CA THR A 206 0.38 10.69 7.41
C THR A 206 1.66 9.97 7.79
N ASN A 207 1.66 9.25 8.91
CA ASN A 207 2.77 8.34 9.24
C ASN A 207 2.52 6.89 8.76
N ILE A 208 1.49 6.66 7.92
CA ILE A 208 1.16 5.34 7.39
C ILE A 208 2.30 4.81 6.54
N LYS A 209 2.69 3.55 6.79
CA LYS A 209 3.67 2.82 5.99
C LYS A 209 3.08 1.48 5.59
N LEU A 210 2.65 1.39 4.34
CA LEU A 210 2.11 0.17 3.78
C LEU A 210 3.23 -0.76 3.31
N LYS A 211 2.95 -2.06 3.25
CA LYS A 211 3.82 -3.06 2.63
C LYS A 211 3.63 -3.01 1.11
N GLU A 212 4.73 -2.78 0.39
CA GLU A 212 4.75 -2.55 -1.07
C GLU A 212 4.10 -3.70 -1.86
N ASP A 213 4.47 -4.94 -1.54
CA ASP A 213 3.93 -6.14 -2.21
C ASP A 213 2.42 -6.33 -1.98
N TYR A 214 1.82 -5.60 -1.04
CA TYR A 214 0.42 -5.73 -0.62
C TYR A 214 -0.39 -4.45 -0.82
N PHE A 215 0.08 -3.49 -1.61
CA PHE A 215 -0.66 -2.25 -1.88
C PHE A 215 -2.10 -2.52 -2.39
N GLY A 216 -2.26 -3.50 -3.27
CA GLY A 216 -3.57 -3.92 -3.79
C GLY A 216 -4.52 -4.51 -2.75
N MET A 217 -4.02 -4.91 -1.59
CA MET A 217 -4.80 -5.46 -0.47
C MET A 217 -5.16 -4.39 0.58
N THR A 218 -5.07 -3.12 0.20
CA THR A 218 -5.41 -2.00 1.09
C THR A 218 -6.87 -1.60 0.92
N LYS A 219 -7.61 -1.62 2.02
CA LYS A 219 -8.98 -1.13 2.11
C LYS A 219 -9.01 0.19 2.88
N ILE A 220 -9.83 1.13 2.42
CA ILE A 220 -10.11 2.38 3.14
C ILE A 220 -11.60 2.46 3.45
N ILE A 221 -11.93 2.78 4.69
CA ILE A 221 -13.29 2.94 5.18
C ILE A 221 -13.37 4.31 5.84
N SER A 222 -14.34 5.13 5.42
CA SER A 222 -14.62 6.42 6.05
C SER A 222 -15.90 6.36 6.87
N THR A 223 -15.84 6.81 8.11
CA THR A 223 -17.00 6.95 8.99
C THR A 223 -17.18 8.41 9.37
N LYS A 224 -18.33 8.98 9.00
CA LYS A 224 -18.67 10.36 9.33
C LYS A 224 -18.77 10.56 10.84
N VAL A 225 -18.08 11.57 11.37
CA VAL A 225 -18.19 12.01 12.77
C VAL A 225 -19.07 13.25 12.85
N THR A 226 -18.77 14.25 12.01
CA THR A 226 -19.60 15.47 11.81
C THR A 226 -19.60 15.84 10.32
N GLU A 227 -20.24 16.95 9.94
CA GLU A 227 -20.15 17.47 8.56
C GLU A 227 -18.72 17.81 8.12
N ASP A 228 -17.87 18.22 9.07
CA ASP A 228 -16.50 18.68 8.79
C ASP A 228 -15.43 17.67 9.24
N ALA A 229 -15.83 16.50 9.77
CA ALA A 229 -14.90 15.54 10.34
C ALA A 229 -15.28 14.08 10.08
N ASP A 230 -14.29 13.29 9.71
CA ASP A 230 -14.40 11.85 9.47
C ASP A 230 -13.35 11.07 10.27
N LEU A 231 -13.71 9.85 10.64
CA LEU A 231 -12.76 8.82 11.06
C LEU A 231 -12.46 7.94 9.84
N VAL A 232 -11.26 8.07 9.29
CA VAL A 232 -10.80 7.28 8.15
C VAL A 232 -9.94 6.12 8.65
N THR A 233 -10.35 4.90 8.33
CA THR A 233 -9.63 3.67 8.65
C THR A 233 -8.97 3.13 7.38
N VAL A 234 -7.66 2.97 7.40
CA VAL A 234 -6.88 2.28 6.37
C VAL A 234 -6.48 0.93 6.93
N TRP A 235 -6.95 -0.14 6.29
CA TRP A 235 -6.68 -1.52 6.66
C TRP A 235 -5.84 -2.18 5.56
N GLN A 236 -4.72 -2.80 5.94
CA GLN A 236 -3.93 -3.62 5.02
C GLN A 236 -3.71 -5.01 5.62
N ALA A 237 -4.14 -6.03 4.88
CA ALA A 237 -3.80 -7.43 5.13
C ALA A 237 -2.50 -7.80 4.40
N TYR A 238 -1.56 -8.49 5.06
CA TYR A 238 -0.27 -8.85 4.47
C TYR A 238 0.40 -10.10 5.06
N GLY A 239 1.48 -10.54 4.39
CA GLY A 239 2.16 -11.81 4.63
C GLY A 239 1.40 -12.96 3.99
N GLU A 240 2.04 -14.09 3.71
CA GLU A 240 1.36 -15.31 3.27
C GLU A 240 1.05 -16.17 4.50
N PRO A 241 -0.19 -16.68 4.73
CA PRO A 241 -1.40 -16.60 3.90
C PRO A 241 -2.39 -15.49 4.33
N MET A 242 -1.92 -14.25 4.44
CA MET A 242 -2.65 -13.05 4.87
C MET A 242 -3.00 -13.01 6.35
N ILE A 243 -2.02 -13.33 7.19
CA ILE A 243 -2.19 -13.45 8.65
C ILE A 243 -1.86 -12.18 9.43
N ASN A 244 -1.48 -11.08 8.78
CA ASN A 244 -1.20 -9.82 9.47
C ASN A 244 -2.19 -8.77 9.02
N ASP A 245 -2.78 -8.07 9.98
CA ASP A 245 -3.65 -6.93 9.72
C ASP A 245 -3.12 -5.69 10.43
N ASP A 246 -2.79 -4.67 9.64
CA ASP A 246 -2.50 -3.33 10.15
C ASP A 246 -3.73 -2.44 9.96
N PHE A 247 -4.24 -1.87 11.05
CA PHE A 247 -5.33 -0.89 11.04
C PHE A 247 -4.78 0.48 11.43
N TYR A 248 -4.76 1.42 10.49
CA TYR A 248 -4.45 2.82 10.74
C TYR A 248 -5.77 3.59 10.83
N THR A 249 -5.98 4.34 11.91
CA THR A 249 -7.13 5.25 12.03
C THR A 249 -6.64 6.69 12.01
N LEU A 250 -7.32 7.53 11.24
CA LEU A 250 -7.04 8.95 11.06
C LEU A 250 -8.29 9.74 11.43
N PHE A 251 -8.18 10.67 12.38
CA PHE A 251 -9.22 11.67 12.58
C PHE A 251 -8.94 12.84 11.64
N VAL A 252 -9.74 12.96 10.59
CA VAL A 252 -9.59 14.00 9.57
C VAL A 252 -10.64 15.07 9.84
N GLN A 253 -10.21 16.33 9.98
CA GLN A 253 -11.10 17.47 10.11
C GLN A 253 -10.73 18.54 9.09
N LYS A 254 -11.69 18.98 8.28
CA LYS A 254 -11.49 20.03 7.25
C LYS A 254 -10.27 19.75 6.35
N GLY A 255 -10.10 18.49 5.97
CA GLY A 255 -8.97 18.04 5.14
C GLY A 255 -7.61 17.97 5.85
N LYS A 256 -7.56 18.09 7.18
CA LYS A 256 -6.33 17.94 7.98
C LYS A 256 -6.42 16.72 8.88
N VAL A 257 -5.35 15.94 8.93
CA VAL A 257 -5.23 14.83 9.89
C VAL A 257 -4.83 15.40 11.25
N LEU A 258 -5.73 15.34 12.24
CA LEU A 258 -5.49 15.87 13.59
C LEU A 258 -4.97 14.80 14.56
N ARG A 259 -5.35 13.54 14.33
CA ARG A 259 -4.94 12.39 15.15
C ARG A 259 -4.72 11.18 14.27
N GLN A 260 -3.82 10.32 14.71
CA GLN A 260 -3.55 9.04 14.09
C GLN A 260 -3.31 7.96 15.16
N ALA A 261 -3.71 6.74 14.86
CA ALA A 261 -3.39 5.55 15.62
C ALA A 261 -3.08 4.39 14.66
N LYS A 262 -2.30 3.41 15.12
CA LYS A 262 -2.03 2.16 14.41
C LYS A 262 -2.23 1.02 15.38
N ALA A 263 -3.13 0.11 15.07
CA ALA A 263 -3.20 -1.21 15.70
C ALA A 263 -2.66 -2.27 14.74
N HIS A 264 -2.07 -3.31 15.30
CA HIS A 264 -1.63 -4.49 14.57
C HIS A 264 -2.27 -5.72 15.20
N TYR A 265 -2.70 -6.64 14.34
CA TYR A 265 -3.31 -7.91 14.71
C TYR A 265 -2.68 -9.04 13.90
N TRP A 266 -2.55 -10.20 14.53
CA TRP A 266 -1.96 -11.38 13.90
C TRP A 266 -2.94 -12.54 13.98
N ASN A 267 -3.30 -13.06 12.81
CA ASN A 267 -4.20 -14.20 12.62
C ASN A 267 -5.54 -14.00 13.35
N PHE A 268 -6.04 -12.76 13.31
CA PHE A 268 -7.14 -12.28 14.13
C PHE A 268 -7.97 -11.25 13.36
N ASN A 269 -9.28 -11.49 13.22
CA ASN A 269 -10.18 -10.61 12.48
C ASN A 269 -10.78 -9.53 13.40
N ALA A 270 -10.03 -8.45 13.60
CA ALA A 270 -10.39 -7.38 14.51
C ALA A 270 -11.62 -6.57 14.05
N ASN A 271 -12.72 -6.62 14.80
CA ASN A 271 -13.91 -5.79 14.57
C ASN A 271 -13.95 -4.55 15.48
N ASN A 272 -13.03 -3.61 15.26
CA ASN A 272 -12.98 -2.37 16.05
C ASN A 272 -14.23 -1.50 15.81
N ILE A 273 -14.93 -1.04 16.85
CA ILE A 273 -15.98 -0.03 16.70
C ILE A 273 -15.37 1.31 16.25
N LYS A 274 -16.17 2.11 15.54
CA LYS A 274 -15.72 3.36 14.92
C LYS A 274 -16.20 4.58 15.69
N LEU A 275 -17.42 4.49 16.24
CA LEU A 275 -18.04 5.57 16.98
C LEU A 275 -18.60 5.08 18.32
N TYR A 276 -18.60 5.96 19.32
CA TYR A 276 -19.34 5.81 20.56
C TYR A 276 -19.92 7.17 20.97
N ASN A 277 -21.25 7.25 21.16
CA ASN A 277 -21.97 8.49 21.46
C ASN A 277 -21.58 9.67 20.55
N GLY A 278 -21.55 9.42 19.24
CA GLY A 278 -21.21 10.40 18.20
C GLY A 278 -19.74 10.83 18.15
N LYS A 279 -18.87 10.24 18.97
CA LYS A 279 -17.42 10.53 19.02
C LYS A 279 -16.63 9.41 18.37
N ALA A 280 -15.49 9.75 17.77
CA ALA A 280 -14.64 8.77 17.13
C ALA A 280 -13.90 7.93 18.19
N VAL A 281 -13.88 6.61 17.99
CA VAL A 281 -13.12 5.68 18.81
C VAL A 281 -11.85 5.33 18.05
N MET A 282 -10.71 5.76 18.59
CA MET A 282 -9.40 5.46 18.02
C MET A 282 -8.66 4.46 18.90
N ASN A 283 -8.11 3.42 18.29
CA ASN A 283 -7.40 2.36 18.97
C ASN A 283 -6.03 2.13 18.31
N ASP A 284 -4.97 2.08 19.12
CA ASP A 284 -3.60 1.71 18.69
C ASP A 284 -3.19 0.29 19.13
N GLY A 285 -4.17 -0.54 19.51
CA GLY A 285 -3.95 -1.89 20.00
C GLY A 285 -3.74 -1.92 21.51
N GLN A 286 -3.21 -0.87 22.14
CA GLN A 286 -3.05 -0.84 23.60
C GLN A 286 -3.85 0.27 24.27
N THR A 287 -4.09 1.36 23.57
CA THR A 287 -4.76 2.54 24.10
C THR A 287 -5.96 2.89 23.24
N VAL A 288 -7.09 3.05 23.91
CA VAL A 288 -8.33 3.53 23.31
C VAL A 288 -8.50 4.99 23.66
N ARG A 289 -8.79 5.81 22.65
CA ARG A 289 -9.01 7.25 22.78
C ARG A 289 -10.36 7.61 22.20
N LEU A 290 -11.18 8.30 22.99
CA LEU A 290 -12.43 8.89 22.52
C LEU A 290 -12.17 10.31 22.04
N ILE A 291 -12.38 10.56 20.74
CA ILE A 291 -12.08 11.84 20.09
C ILE A 291 -13.36 12.59 19.80
N ASP A 292 -13.45 13.82 20.30
CA ASP A 292 -14.59 14.70 20.10
C ASP A 292 -14.61 15.30 18.68
N ALA A 293 -15.73 15.92 18.32
CA ALA A 293 -15.94 16.57 17.02
C ALA A 293 -14.83 17.55 16.61
N ASN A 294 -14.18 18.19 17.58
CA ASN A 294 -13.09 19.15 17.38
C ASN A 294 -11.67 18.51 17.32
N GLY A 295 -11.57 17.18 17.39
CA GLY A 295 -10.29 16.46 17.42
C GLY A 295 -9.60 16.41 18.79
N SER A 296 -10.22 16.97 19.84
CA SER A 296 -9.71 16.84 21.21
C SER A 296 -9.95 15.43 21.75
N VAL A 297 -9.00 14.95 22.55
CA VAL A 297 -9.15 13.67 23.25
C VAL A 297 -9.98 13.93 24.50
N LYS A 298 -11.11 13.23 24.64
CA LYS A 298 -11.98 13.33 25.82
C LYS A 298 -11.61 12.34 26.89
N GLU A 299 -11.37 11.11 26.46
CA GLU A 299 -11.07 9.99 27.36
C GLU A 299 -9.95 9.15 26.76
N ILE A 300 -9.15 8.55 27.65
CA ILE A 300 -8.04 7.67 27.32
C ILE A 300 -8.07 6.47 28.25
N TRP A 301 -8.10 5.27 27.68
CA TRP A 301 -8.04 4.02 28.42
C TRP A 301 -6.86 3.17 27.97
N ASN A 302 -6.01 2.78 28.92
CA ASN A 302 -4.91 1.85 28.66
C ASN A 302 -5.42 0.43 28.88
N MET A 303 -5.66 -0.29 27.78
CA MET A 303 -6.30 -1.60 27.78
C MET A 303 -5.41 -2.66 28.40
N GLY A 304 -4.09 -2.62 28.17
CA GLY A 304 -3.17 -3.56 28.79
C GLY A 304 -3.15 -3.46 30.32
N LYS A 305 -3.22 -2.24 30.88
CA LYS A 305 -3.33 -2.03 32.33
C LYS A 305 -4.71 -2.45 32.87
N LEU A 306 -5.78 -2.09 32.18
CA LEU A 306 -7.15 -2.40 32.62
C LEU A 306 -7.45 -3.90 32.57
N SER A 307 -6.88 -4.62 31.61
CA SER A 307 -7.07 -6.08 31.44
C SER A 307 -6.02 -6.94 32.14
N GLY A 308 -4.95 -6.34 32.69
CA GLY A 308 -3.80 -7.06 33.23
C GLY A 308 -2.85 -7.67 32.18
N ARG A 309 -3.13 -7.49 30.88
CA ARG A 309 -2.37 -8.06 29.75
C ARG A 309 -1.49 -7.00 29.09
N LEU A 310 -0.36 -6.69 29.73
CA LEU A 310 0.49 -5.54 29.39
C LEU A 310 1.19 -5.59 28.02
N LYS A 311 1.26 -6.76 27.37
CA LYS A 311 1.97 -6.95 26.09
C LYS A 311 1.05 -7.20 24.90
N ASP A 312 -0.23 -7.37 25.19
CA ASP A 312 -1.23 -7.77 24.21
C ASP A 312 -1.75 -6.57 23.42
N SER A 313 -2.36 -6.85 22.28
CA SER A 313 -3.11 -5.90 21.45
C SER A 313 -4.60 -6.21 21.55
N PHE A 314 -5.45 -5.20 21.55
CA PHE A 314 -6.88 -5.36 21.76
C PHE A 314 -7.67 -4.80 20.59
N ALA A 315 -8.65 -5.53 20.08
CA ALA A 315 -9.72 -4.95 19.28
C ALA A 315 -10.85 -4.47 20.18
N VAL A 316 -11.36 -3.27 19.97
CA VAL A 316 -12.48 -2.73 20.76
C VAL A 316 -13.79 -3.08 20.06
N GLU A 317 -14.55 -4.04 20.58
CA GLU A 317 -15.76 -4.55 19.92
C GLU A 317 -17.06 -3.91 20.45
N GLY A 318 -16.99 -3.21 21.57
CA GLY A 318 -18.14 -2.52 22.14
C GLY A 318 -17.75 -1.50 23.19
N MET A 319 -18.59 -0.48 23.35
CA MET A 319 -18.48 0.51 24.42
C MET A 319 -19.88 0.91 24.86
N GLY A 320 -20.05 1.16 26.15
CA GLY A 320 -21.28 1.68 26.71
C GLY A 320 -21.01 2.45 28.00
N GLU A 321 -22.08 2.85 28.68
CA GLU A 321 -21.94 3.63 29.90
C GLU A 321 -21.22 2.83 30.99
N GLY A 322 -19.96 3.18 31.26
CA GLY A 322 -19.16 2.55 32.30
C GLY A 322 -18.52 1.22 31.91
N PHE A 323 -18.47 0.84 30.62
CA PHE A 323 -17.75 -0.37 30.20
C PHE A 323 -17.10 -0.25 28.81
N ILE A 324 -16.08 -1.08 28.60
CA ILE A 324 -15.49 -1.38 27.29
C ILE A 324 -15.47 -2.89 27.11
N LEU A 325 -15.88 -3.35 25.92
CA LEU A 325 -15.68 -4.72 25.47
C LEU A 325 -14.51 -4.73 24.50
N ALA A 326 -13.51 -5.53 24.82
CA ALA A 326 -12.31 -5.63 24.02
C ALA A 326 -11.84 -7.08 23.91
N ARG A 327 -11.43 -7.47 22.71
CA ARG A 327 -10.91 -8.80 22.44
C ARG A 327 -9.40 -8.78 22.41
N SER A 328 -8.80 -9.68 23.17
CA SER A 328 -7.37 -9.96 23.16
C SER A 328 -6.95 -10.51 21.79
N ASN A 329 -5.90 -9.97 21.20
CA ASN A 329 -5.30 -10.50 19.97
C ASN A 329 -4.52 -11.79 20.26
N ASP A 330 -3.79 -11.82 21.37
CA ASP A 330 -2.93 -12.96 21.70
C ASP A 330 -3.72 -14.19 22.17
N GLU A 331 -4.79 -13.97 22.94
CA GLU A 331 -5.60 -15.04 23.53
C GLU A 331 -6.94 -15.25 22.82
N GLY A 332 -7.45 -14.27 22.06
CA GLY A 332 -8.71 -14.38 21.34
C GLY A 332 -9.98 -14.20 22.19
N PHE A 333 -9.84 -14.03 23.51
CA PHE A 333 -10.97 -13.90 24.42
C PHE A 333 -11.55 -12.48 24.43
N LEU A 334 -12.87 -12.39 24.43
CA LEU A 334 -13.61 -11.17 24.68
C LEU A 334 -13.59 -10.87 26.18
N ILE A 335 -13.23 -9.64 26.52
CA ILE A 335 -13.05 -9.16 27.87
C ILE A 335 -14.01 -7.99 28.09
N LEU A 336 -14.81 -8.09 29.15
CA LEU A 336 -15.59 -6.97 29.68
C LEU A 336 -14.74 -6.22 30.70
N ILE A 337 -14.50 -4.94 30.44
CA ILE A 337 -13.79 -4.04 31.33
C ILE A 337 -14.80 -3.05 31.91
N ASN A 338 -15.06 -3.15 33.20
CA ASN A 338 -15.88 -2.19 33.92
C ASN A 338 -15.03 -0.95 34.26
N LEU A 339 -15.43 0.20 33.74
CA LEU A 339 -14.71 1.47 33.89
C LEU A 339 -14.92 2.13 35.26
N LYS A 340 -15.94 1.73 36.03
CA LYS A 340 -16.24 2.31 37.35
C LYS A 340 -15.37 1.68 38.45
N ASN A 341 -15.22 0.36 38.43
CA ASN A 341 -14.48 -0.38 39.46
C ASN A 341 -13.17 -1.00 38.95
N HIS A 342 -12.85 -0.82 37.66
CA HIS A 342 -11.67 -1.35 36.98
C HIS A 342 -11.55 -2.88 36.98
N GLN A 343 -12.65 -3.60 37.20
CA GLN A 343 -12.67 -5.05 37.03
C GLN A 343 -12.64 -5.42 35.55
N SER A 344 -11.87 -6.46 35.24
CA SER A 344 -11.78 -7.06 33.92
C SER A 344 -12.17 -8.52 34.03
N LEU A 345 -13.16 -8.93 33.24
CA LEU A 345 -13.81 -10.23 33.32
C LEU A 345 -13.85 -10.86 31.93
N LEU A 346 -13.48 -12.12 31.82
CA LEU A 346 -13.61 -12.89 30.59
C LEU A 346 -15.09 -13.16 30.33
N VAL A 347 -15.58 -12.84 29.14
CA VAL A 347 -17.02 -12.91 28.85
C VAL A 347 -17.52 -14.35 28.93
N TYR A 348 -16.77 -15.35 28.45
CA TYR A 348 -17.22 -16.75 28.56
C TYR A 348 -17.42 -17.19 30.02
N GLU A 349 -16.58 -16.72 30.95
CA GLU A 349 -16.72 -17.01 32.39
C GLU A 349 -17.96 -16.34 32.97
N LEU A 350 -18.23 -15.08 32.58
CA LEU A 350 -19.44 -14.36 32.98
C LEU A 350 -20.71 -15.07 32.52
N LEU A 351 -20.67 -15.65 31.32
CA LEU A 351 -21.78 -16.39 30.72
C LEU A 351 -21.85 -17.85 31.19
N GLN A 352 -20.96 -18.28 32.08
CA GLN A 352 -20.88 -19.65 32.61
C GLN A 352 -20.72 -20.70 31.51
N LEU A 353 -19.98 -20.36 30.45
CA LEU A 353 -19.70 -21.25 29.33
C LEU A 353 -18.46 -22.08 29.61
N ALA A 354 -18.53 -23.37 29.30
CA ALA A 354 -17.38 -24.26 29.32
C ALA A 354 -16.50 -24.03 28.07
N PRO A 355 -15.17 -24.17 28.16
CA PRO A 355 -14.25 -23.96 27.03
C PRO A 355 -14.60 -24.78 25.78
N GLU A 356 -15.19 -25.97 25.94
CA GLU A 356 -15.60 -26.86 24.84
C GLU A 356 -16.78 -26.30 24.03
N GLN A 357 -17.51 -25.33 24.57
CA GLN A 357 -18.59 -24.64 23.87
C GLN A 357 -18.08 -23.50 22.98
N LEU A 358 -16.83 -23.06 23.19
CA LEU A 358 -16.22 -22.00 22.39
C LEU A 358 -15.80 -22.58 21.03
N ASN A 359 -16.45 -22.14 19.97
CA ASN A 359 -16.30 -22.69 18.63
C ASN A 359 -15.49 -21.81 17.68
N GLY A 360 -14.96 -20.69 18.15
CA GLY A 360 -14.11 -19.85 17.33
C GLY A 360 -12.72 -20.46 17.13
N PHE A 361 -12.08 -20.11 16.01
CA PHE A 361 -10.81 -20.70 15.61
C PHE A 361 -9.62 -20.12 16.40
N ARG A 362 -9.52 -18.78 16.39
CA ARG A 362 -8.49 -17.98 17.07
C ARG A 362 -9.07 -17.03 18.10
N GLU A 363 -10.39 -17.04 18.22
CA GLU A 363 -11.18 -16.23 19.14
C GLU A 363 -12.25 -17.11 19.79
N ASP A 364 -12.88 -16.64 20.86
CA ASP A 364 -13.87 -17.43 21.59
C ASP A 364 -15.22 -17.63 20.87
N GLY A 365 -15.43 -16.96 19.72
CA GLY A 365 -16.66 -17.02 18.94
C GLY A 365 -17.84 -16.21 19.51
N ILE A 366 -17.69 -15.61 20.69
CA ILE A 366 -18.72 -14.82 21.35
C ILE A 366 -18.79 -13.44 20.69
N LYS A 367 -19.97 -13.05 20.19
CA LYS A 367 -20.20 -11.76 19.57
C LYS A 367 -21.00 -10.86 20.49
N PHE A 368 -20.56 -9.63 20.69
CA PHE A 368 -21.39 -8.60 21.31
C PHE A 368 -22.42 -8.09 20.29
N ILE A 369 -23.72 -8.19 20.63
CA ILE A 369 -24.83 -7.80 19.73
C ILE A 369 -25.55 -6.54 20.19
N GLY A 370 -25.09 -5.92 21.28
CA GLY A 370 -25.56 -4.62 21.76
C GLY A 370 -26.01 -4.63 23.21
N GLN A 371 -26.51 -3.48 23.66
CA GLN A 371 -27.08 -3.29 24.99
C GLN A 371 -28.59 -3.12 24.86
N ASN A 372 -29.37 -3.83 25.67
CA ASN A 372 -30.81 -3.67 25.73
C ASN A 372 -31.15 -2.27 26.26
N LYS A 373 -32.02 -1.57 25.54
CA LYS A 373 -32.37 -0.18 25.85
C LYS A 373 -33.23 -0.03 27.10
N ASN A 374 -33.94 -1.09 27.50
CA ASN A 374 -34.92 -1.01 28.58
C ASN A 374 -34.29 -1.22 29.96
N ASP A 375 -33.40 -2.20 30.08
CA ASP A 375 -32.80 -2.66 31.34
C ASP A 375 -31.27 -2.46 31.37
N GLY A 376 -30.65 -2.09 30.25
CA GLY A 376 -29.20 -1.92 30.15
C GLY A 376 -28.41 -3.22 30.08
N GLU A 377 -29.07 -4.38 29.94
CA GLU A 377 -28.37 -5.66 29.86
C GLU A 377 -27.51 -5.76 28.59
N LEU A 378 -26.28 -6.23 28.76
CA LEU A 378 -25.37 -6.53 27.66
C LEU A 378 -25.79 -7.84 27.01
N ARG A 379 -25.91 -7.85 25.68
CA ARG A 379 -26.34 -9.01 24.91
C ARG A 379 -25.19 -9.58 24.10
N PHE A 380 -25.02 -10.88 24.19
CA PHE A 380 -24.00 -11.64 23.48
C PHE A 380 -24.64 -12.77 22.67
N GLU A 381 -24.01 -13.16 21.58
CA GLU A 381 -24.40 -14.28 20.74
C GLU A 381 -23.23 -15.25 20.58
N LEU A 382 -23.48 -16.55 20.73
CA LEU A 382 -22.54 -17.62 20.40
C LEU A 382 -23.28 -18.65 19.54
N HIS A 383 -22.64 -19.15 18.49
CA HIS A 383 -23.25 -20.19 17.66
C HIS A 383 -22.90 -21.56 18.24
N ASP A 384 -23.83 -22.51 18.23
CA ASP A 384 -23.54 -23.88 18.69
C ASP A 384 -22.77 -24.70 17.62
N SER A 385 -22.51 -25.97 17.90
CA SER A 385 -21.81 -26.88 16.97
C SER A 385 -22.57 -27.14 15.66
N GLU A 386 -23.87 -26.85 15.62
CA GLU A 386 -24.72 -26.94 14.43
C GLU A 386 -24.87 -25.57 13.72
N GLY A 387 -24.23 -24.52 14.23
CA GLY A 387 -24.30 -23.16 13.70
C GLY A 387 -25.56 -22.39 14.09
N ARG A 388 -26.32 -22.84 15.11
CA ARG A 388 -27.51 -22.13 15.58
C ARG A 388 -27.11 -21.05 16.59
N PRO A 389 -27.63 -19.82 16.48
CA PRO A 389 -27.30 -18.75 17.41
C PRO A 389 -27.97 -18.96 18.78
N GLN A 390 -27.21 -18.77 19.85
CA GLN A 390 -27.69 -18.71 21.24
C GLN A 390 -27.40 -17.31 21.79
N THR A 391 -28.40 -16.67 22.38
CA THR A 391 -28.27 -15.34 22.99
C THR A 391 -28.09 -15.45 24.50
N PHE A 392 -27.17 -14.65 25.04
CA PHE A 392 -26.91 -14.51 26.46
C PHE A 392 -27.05 -13.05 26.87
N ASN A 393 -27.52 -12.81 28.10
CA ASN A 393 -27.66 -11.47 28.67
C ASN A 393 -26.83 -11.36 29.95
N TYR A 394 -26.30 -10.18 30.22
CA TYR A 394 -25.54 -9.88 31.44
C TYR A 394 -25.85 -8.47 31.94
N ALA A 395 -26.19 -8.34 33.23
CA ALA A 395 -26.38 -7.07 33.90
C ALA A 395 -25.06 -6.59 34.53
N LEU A 396 -24.64 -5.36 34.18
CA LEU A 396 -23.35 -4.76 34.55
C LEU A 396 -23.22 -4.36 36.02
#